data_AF-A0AAU2L5Q4-F1
#
_entry.id   AF-A0AAU2L5Q4-F1
#
_cell.length_a   1.000
_cell.length_b   1.000
_cell.length_c   1.000
_cell.angle_alpha   90.00
_cell.angle_beta   90.00
_cell.angle_gamma   90.00
#
_symmetry.space_group_name_H-M   'P 1'
#
loop_
_entity.id
_entity.type
_entity.pdbx_description
1 polymer ?
#
loop_
_entity_poly.entity_id
_entity_poly.type
_entity_poly.pdbx_seq_one_letter_code
_entity_poly.pdbx_strand_id
1 'polypeptide(L)'
;MEEGDPLNYRRWKTEWNCARRALQAEESEAAKREDRKPVELPHMVTHDLRHFYASALIAGGASVKQVQMVLGHASAVITLRIYAHLLPGDEDRTRAVMDAVLGGLRTGCGPVGDMTSETAGQTA
;
A
#
# COMPACT_ATOMS: atom_id res chain seq x y z
N MET A 1 -3.90 -25.94 17.92
CA MET A 1 -3.90 -24.82 16.96
C MET A 1 -3.72 -25.48 15.61
N GLU A 2 -4.81 -25.72 14.87
CA GLU A 2 -4.70 -26.32 13.53
C GLU A 2 -4.05 -25.30 12.61
N GLU A 3 -2.83 -25.59 12.19
CA GLU A 3 -2.08 -24.81 11.22
C GLU A 3 -2.71 -25.06 9.85
N GLY A 4 -3.69 -24.21 9.51
CA GLY A 4 -4.47 -24.33 8.29
C GLY A 4 -3.57 -24.24 7.05
N ASP A 5 -3.78 -25.18 6.12
CA ASP A 5 -3.10 -25.23 4.83
C ASP A 5 -3.03 -23.84 4.19
N PRO A 6 -1.85 -23.40 3.69
CA PRO A 6 -1.73 -22.12 3.03
C PRO A 6 -2.68 -22.07 1.82
N LEU A 7 -3.50 -21.01 1.78
CA LEU A 7 -4.49 -20.79 0.73
C LEU A 7 -3.79 -20.64 -0.63
N ASN A 8 -3.62 -21.76 -1.34
CA ASN A 8 -3.10 -21.72 -2.69
C ASN A 8 -4.14 -21.12 -3.66
N TYR A 9 -3.67 -20.52 -4.75
CA TYR A 9 -4.50 -19.78 -5.69
C TYR A 9 -5.69 -20.59 -6.25
N ARG A 10 -5.51 -21.89 -6.46
CA ARG A 10 -6.56 -22.76 -7.03
C ARG A 10 -7.68 -23.03 -6.03
N ARG A 11 -7.34 -23.39 -4.78
CA ARG A 11 -8.33 -23.61 -3.72
C ARG A 11 -9.10 -22.33 -3.42
N TRP A 12 -8.38 -21.22 -3.25
CA TRP A 12 -8.99 -19.90 -3.00
C TRP A 12 -9.94 -19.46 -4.12
N LYS A 13 -9.56 -19.65 -5.39
CA LYS A 13 -10.42 -19.31 -6.54
C LYS A 13 -11.73 -20.11 -6.53
N THR A 14 -11.67 -21.39 -6.16
CA THR A 14 -12.87 -22.24 -6.06
C THR A 14 -13.76 -21.77 -4.92
N GLU A 15 -13.22 -21.59 -3.72
CA GLU A 15 -13.98 -21.14 -2.54
C GLU A 15 -14.63 -19.77 -2.78
N TRP A 16 -13.88 -18.82 -3.36
CA TRP A 16 -14.40 -17.48 -3.65
C TRP A 16 -15.50 -17.50 -4.72
N ASN A 17 -15.36 -18.30 -5.76
CA ASN A 17 -16.41 -18.46 -6.78
C ASN A 17 -17.68 -19.07 -6.19
N CYS A 18 -17.56 -20.01 -5.25
CA CYS A 18 -18.69 -20.56 -4.51
C CYS A 18 -19.36 -19.47 -3.66
N ALA A 19 -18.59 -18.72 -2.88
CA ALA A 19 -19.09 -17.64 -2.03
C ALA A 19 -19.80 -16.53 -2.83
N ARG A 20 -19.22 -16.08 -3.95
CA ARG A 20 -19.84 -15.09 -4.83
C ARG A 20 -21.17 -15.58 -5.40
N ARG A 21 -21.24 -16.85 -5.82
CA ARG A 21 -22.49 -17.44 -6.33
C ARG A 21 -23.55 -17.52 -5.24
N ALA A 22 -23.17 -17.84 -4.01
CA ALA A 22 -24.09 -17.84 -2.87
C ALA A 22 -24.63 -16.44 -2.60
N LEU A 23 -23.76 -15.42 -2.52
CA LEU A 23 -24.16 -14.03 -2.34
C LEU A 23 -25.05 -13.51 -3.48
N GLN A 24 -24.74 -13.87 -4.74
CA GLN A 24 -25.58 -13.50 -5.88
C GLN A 24 -26.96 -14.17 -5.81
N ALA A 25 -27.03 -15.41 -5.32
CA ALA A 25 -28.29 -16.11 -5.14
C ALA A 25 -29.13 -15.44 -4.04
N GLU A 26 -28.54 -15.13 -2.89
CA GLU A 26 -29.20 -14.39 -1.80
C GLU A 26 -29.71 -13.02 -2.25
N GLU A 27 -28.89 -12.26 -2.97
CA GLU A 27 -29.27 -10.98 -3.56
C GLU A 27 -30.40 -11.13 -4.58
N SER A 28 -30.41 -12.21 -5.37
CA SER A 28 -31.50 -12.49 -6.30
C SER A 28 -32.82 -12.80 -5.59
N GLU A 29 -32.78 -13.50 -4.46
CA GLU A 29 -33.96 -13.79 -3.65
C GLU A 29 -34.42 -12.54 -2.89
N ALA A 30 -33.50 -11.71 -2.39
CA ALA A 30 -33.83 -10.41 -1.81
C ALA A 30 -34.50 -9.49 -2.84
N ALA A 31 -33.96 -9.42 -4.05
CA ALA A 31 -34.51 -8.61 -5.13
C ALA A 31 -35.93 -9.05 -5.54
N LYS A 32 -36.18 -10.36 -5.60
CA LYS A 32 -37.53 -10.91 -5.84
C LYS A 32 -38.51 -10.53 -4.73
N ARG A 33 -38.09 -10.60 -3.45
CA ARG A 33 -38.94 -10.19 -2.31
C ARG A 33 -39.29 -8.71 -2.34
N GLU A 34 -38.38 -7.89 -2.83
CA GLU A 34 -38.52 -6.43 -2.89
C GLU A 34 -39.07 -5.93 -4.24
N ASP A 35 -39.48 -6.84 -5.14
CA ASP A 35 -39.93 -6.55 -6.51
C ASP A 35 -39.00 -5.60 -7.29
N ARG A 36 -37.68 -5.75 -7.05
CA ARG A 36 -36.64 -4.99 -7.72
C ARG A 36 -35.79 -5.88 -8.59
N LYS A 37 -35.03 -5.26 -9.49
CA LYS A 37 -34.00 -5.98 -10.24
C LYS A 37 -32.84 -6.34 -9.31
N PRO A 38 -32.30 -7.57 -9.39
CA PRO A 38 -31.13 -7.95 -8.63
C PRO A 38 -29.92 -7.12 -9.06
N VAL A 39 -29.12 -6.74 -8.07
CA VAL A 39 -27.83 -6.12 -8.33
C VAL A 39 -26.87 -7.25 -8.74
N GLU A 40 -26.32 -7.13 -9.94
CA GLU A 40 -25.24 -8.02 -10.39
C GLU A 40 -23.97 -7.64 -9.61
N LEU A 41 -23.48 -8.57 -8.80
CA LEU A 41 -22.20 -8.40 -8.14
C LEU A 41 -21.11 -8.36 -9.20
N PRO A 42 -20.22 -7.34 -9.17
CA PRO A 42 -19.17 -7.21 -10.17
C PRO A 42 -18.35 -8.49 -10.22
N HIS A 43 -17.97 -8.87 -11.44
CA HIS A 43 -17.07 -9.98 -11.67
C HIS A 43 -15.64 -9.58 -11.26
N MET A 44 -15.41 -9.47 -9.95
CA MET A 44 -14.09 -9.21 -9.40
C MET A 44 -13.26 -10.48 -9.58
N VAL A 45 -12.20 -10.37 -10.37
CA VAL A 45 -11.24 -11.47 -10.52
C VAL A 45 -10.51 -11.59 -9.19
N THR A 46 -10.09 -12.80 -8.82
CA THR A 46 -9.28 -13.05 -7.61
C THR A 46 -8.03 -12.16 -7.50
N HIS A 47 -7.57 -11.64 -8.63
CA HIS A 47 -6.49 -10.66 -8.74
C HIS A 47 -6.87 -9.28 -8.19
N ASP A 48 -8.13 -8.87 -8.31
CA ASP A 48 -8.62 -7.56 -7.86
C ASP A 48 -8.68 -7.47 -6.34
N LEU A 49 -9.09 -8.55 -5.67
CA LEU A 49 -9.04 -8.62 -4.20
C LEU A 49 -7.61 -8.64 -3.68
N ARG A 50 -6.71 -9.33 -4.38
CA ARG A 50 -5.28 -9.31 -4.06
C ARG A 50 -4.71 -7.89 -4.22
N HIS A 51 -5.13 -7.17 -5.26
CA HIS A 51 -4.76 -5.76 -5.45
C HIS A 51 -5.35 -4.85 -4.38
N PHE A 52 -6.63 -4.99 -4.05
CA PHE A 52 -7.29 -4.22 -3.00
C PHE A 52 -6.57 -4.42 -1.66
N TYR A 53 -6.30 -5.67 -1.29
CA TYR A 53 -5.63 -6.00 -0.04
C TYR A 53 -4.20 -5.45 0.02
N ALA A 54 -3.43 -5.58 -1.06
CA ALA A 54 -2.10 -4.98 -1.17
C ALA A 54 -2.15 -3.44 -1.05
N SER A 55 -3.12 -2.80 -1.72
CA SER A 55 -3.29 -1.35 -1.72
C SER A 55 -3.65 -0.83 -0.34
N ALA A 56 -4.55 -1.52 0.36
CA ALA A 56 -4.95 -1.18 1.73
C ALA A 56 -3.76 -1.28 2.71
N LEU A 57 -2.93 -2.33 2.60
CA LEU A 57 -1.74 -2.49 3.43
C LEU A 57 -0.72 -1.36 3.19
N ILE A 58 -0.49 -1.00 1.93
CA ILE A 58 0.45 0.08 1.58
C ILE A 58 -0.07 1.43 2.07
N ALA A 59 -1.36 1.72 1.88
CA ALA A 59 -1.98 2.93 2.40
C ALA A 59 -1.92 3.01 3.94
N GLY A 60 -1.99 1.85 4.62
CA GLY A 60 -1.78 1.73 6.07
C GLY A 60 -0.32 1.85 6.53
N GLY A 61 0.63 2.12 5.62
CA GLY A 61 2.05 2.28 5.93
C GLY A 61 2.83 0.98 6.08
N ALA A 62 2.29 -0.16 5.64
CA ALA A 62 3.04 -1.42 5.65
C ALA A 62 4.22 -1.35 4.68
N SER A 63 5.35 -1.91 5.10
CA SER A 63 6.53 -2.04 4.25
C SER A 63 6.30 -3.04 3.11
N VAL A 64 7.00 -2.83 1.99
CA VAL A 64 6.98 -3.74 0.83
C VAL A 64 7.31 -5.18 1.22
N LYS A 65 8.19 -5.37 2.22
CA LYS A 65 8.56 -6.69 2.74
C LYS A 65 7.41 -7.36 3.48
N GLN A 66 6.66 -6.63 4.30
CA GLN A 66 5.47 -7.15 4.98
C GLN A 66 4.41 -7.57 3.96
N VAL A 67 4.12 -6.70 2.98
CA VAL A 67 3.18 -7.02 1.90
C VAL A 67 3.63 -8.25 1.11
N GLN A 68 4.92 -8.38 0.82
CA GLN A 68 5.48 -9.56 0.16
C GLN A 68 5.25 -10.86 0.95
N MET A 69 5.48 -10.86 2.26
CA MET A 69 5.30 -12.05 3.09
C MET A 69 3.82 -12.45 3.19
N VAL A 70 2.95 -11.47 3.42
CA VAL A 70 1.51 -11.69 3.56
C VAL A 70 0.89 -12.19 2.25
N LEU A 71 1.33 -11.68 1.10
CA LEU A 71 0.86 -12.14 -0.21
C LEU A 71 1.55 -13.41 -0.72
N GLY A 72 2.58 -13.89 -0.01
CA GLY A 72 3.36 -15.07 -0.41
C GLY A 72 4.16 -14.87 -1.70
N HIS A 73 4.56 -13.63 -2.04
CA HIS A 73 5.40 -13.41 -3.21
C HIS A 73 6.81 -13.95 -2.94
N ALA A 74 7.36 -14.72 -3.90
CA ALA A 74 8.68 -15.31 -3.80
C ALA A 74 9.81 -14.27 -3.68
N SER A 75 9.57 -13.04 -4.15
CA SER A 75 10.52 -11.94 -4.04
C SER A 75 9.80 -10.61 -3.84
N ALA A 76 10.41 -9.71 -3.06
CA ALA A 76 9.93 -8.34 -2.87
C ALA A 76 9.93 -7.53 -4.16
N VAL A 77 10.74 -7.92 -5.15
CA VAL A 77 10.78 -7.31 -6.49
C VAL A 77 9.42 -7.42 -7.18
N ILE A 78 8.69 -8.53 -6.99
CA ILE A 78 7.36 -8.73 -7.58
C ILE A 78 6.38 -7.70 -7.00
N THR A 79 6.38 -7.57 -5.67
CA THR A 79 5.54 -6.59 -4.97
C THR A 79 5.87 -5.17 -5.39
N LEU A 80 7.16 -4.83 -5.43
CA LEU A 80 7.62 -3.48 -5.80
C LEU A 80 7.25 -3.17 -7.25
N ARG A 81 7.47 -4.08 -8.19
CA ARG A 81 7.12 -3.89 -9.60
C ARG A 81 5.63 -3.59 -9.80
N ILE A 82 4.76 -4.23 -9.02
CA ILE A 82 3.31 -4.11 -9.17
C ILE A 82 2.77 -2.89 -8.41
N TYR A 83 3.28 -2.60 -7.21
CA TYR A 83 2.67 -1.63 -6.30
C TYR A 83 3.54 -0.41 -5.98
N ALA A 84 4.72 -0.25 -6.60
CA ALA A 84 5.59 0.90 -6.34
C ALA A 84 4.89 2.26 -6.52
N HIS A 85 3.93 2.34 -7.45
CA HIS A 85 3.16 3.56 -7.70
C HIS A 85 2.21 3.94 -6.55
N LEU A 86 1.95 3.04 -5.61
CA LEU A 86 1.16 3.30 -4.40
C LEU A 86 2.03 3.74 -3.23
N LEU A 87 3.35 3.56 -3.32
CA LEU A 87 4.25 3.98 -2.26
C LEU A 87 4.34 5.52 -2.29
N PRO A 88 4.14 6.18 -1.14
CA PRO A 88 4.31 7.62 -1.08
C PRO A 88 5.75 7.99 -1.46
N GLY A 89 5.88 9.04 -2.27
CA GLY A 89 7.17 9.69 -2.52
C GLY A 89 7.59 10.39 -1.24
N ASP A 90 8.29 9.68 -0.37
CA ASP A 90 8.61 10.13 0.99
C ASP A 90 9.92 10.94 1.03
N GLU A 91 10.30 11.68 -0.01
CA GLU A 91 11.56 12.44 -0.04
C GLU A 91 11.66 13.43 1.14
N ASP A 92 10.57 14.12 1.45
CA ASP A 92 10.51 15.04 2.59
C ASP A 92 10.54 14.32 3.93
N ARG A 93 9.94 13.12 4.02
CA ARG A 93 10.02 12.27 5.21
C ARG A 93 11.43 11.73 5.39
N THR A 94 12.08 11.31 4.31
CA THR A 94 13.48 10.87 4.32
C THR A 94 14.38 12.00 4.79
N ARG A 95 14.18 13.23 4.27
CA ARG A 95 14.90 14.41 4.73
C ARG A 95 14.66 14.66 6.22
N ALA A 96 13.41 14.70 6.66
CA ALA A 96 13.07 14.94 8.06
C ALA A 96 13.67 13.89 9.02
N VAL A 97 13.67 12.61 8.64
CA VAL A 97 14.31 11.54 9.42
C VAL A 97 15.82 11.75 9.49
N MET A 98 16.46 12.08 8.38
CA MET A 98 17.90 12.33 8.35
C MET A 98 18.27 13.59 9.14
N ASP A 99 17.50 14.67 9.02
CA ASP A 99 17.69 15.90 9.80
C ASP A 99 17.50 15.65 11.30
N ALA A 100 16.54 14.81 11.69
CA ALA A 100 16.34 14.45 13.10
C ALA A 100 17.52 13.63 13.66
N VAL A 101 18.07 12.71 12.88
CA VAL A 101 19.22 11.88 13.29
C VAL A 101 20.52 12.69 13.29
N LEU A 102 20.75 13.47 12.24
CA LEU A 102 22.01 14.20 12.02
C LEU A 102 22.03 15.57 12.72
N GLY A 103 20.91 16.23 12.91
CA GLY A 103 20.82 17.51 13.62
C GLY A 103 21.18 17.43 15.10
N GLY A 104 21.09 16.23 15.70
CA GLY A 104 21.61 15.94 17.04
C GLY A 104 23.11 15.66 17.07
N LEU A 105 23.73 15.35 15.93
CA LEU A 105 25.17 15.21 15.82
C LEU A 105 25.75 16.63 15.74
N ARG A 106 26.52 17.01 16.75
CA ARG A 106 27.42 18.17 16.67
C ARG A 106 28.52 17.84 15.65
N THR A 107 28.20 17.89 14.37
CA THR A 107 29.22 17.88 13.33
C THR A 107 30.04 19.14 13.56
N GLY A 108 31.32 18.97 13.90
CA GLY A 108 32.23 20.09 14.21
C GLY A 108 32.47 21.05 13.03
N CYS A 109 31.84 20.81 11.89
CA CYS A 109 31.68 21.79 10.83
C CYS A 109 30.50 22.70 11.21
N GLY A 110 30.80 23.92 11.67
CA GLY A 110 29.79 24.95 11.86
C GLY A 110 28.96 25.20 10.60
N PRO A 111 27.83 25.94 10.71
CA PRO A 111 26.97 26.19 9.55
C PRO A 111 27.82 26.77 8.42
N VAL A 112 27.68 26.18 7.22
CA VAL A 112 28.23 26.78 5.99
C VAL A 112 27.53 28.13 5.86
N GLY A 113 28.21 29.18 6.33
CA GLY A 113 27.72 30.53 6.27
C GLY A 113 27.39 30.87 4.84
N ASP A 114 26.19 31.35 4.63
CA ASP A 114 25.73 31.90 3.37
C ASP A 114 26.69 33.03 2.97
N MET A 115 27.58 32.77 2.01
CA MET A 115 28.42 33.79 1.39
C MET A 115 27.55 34.56 0.40
N THR A 116 26.55 35.28 0.90
CA THR A 116 25.89 36.33 0.13
C THR A 116 26.68 37.62 0.37
N SER A 117 27.39 38.00 -0.69
CA SER A 117 28.15 39.23 -0.83
C SER A 117 27.27 40.45 -0.57
N GLU A 118 27.64 41.28 0.41
CA GLU A 118 27.12 42.64 0.51
C GLU A 118 28.26 43.61 0.85
N THR A 119 29.03 43.96 -0.19
CA THR A 119 29.86 45.17 -0.17
C THR A 119 28.97 46.34 -0.59
N ALA A 120 28.09 46.78 0.30
CA ALA A 120 27.43 48.08 0.18
C ALA A 120 28.27 49.13 0.91
N GLY A 121 28.74 50.13 0.15
CA GLY A 121 29.70 51.12 0.61
C GLY A 121 29.21 51.99 1.76
N GLN A 122 30.15 52.37 2.62
CA GLN A 122 29.98 53.41 3.61
C GLN A 122 31.02 54.51 3.38
N THR A 123 30.55 55.50 2.62
CA THR A 123 30.79 56.95 2.71
C THR A 123 31.85 57.46 3.69
N ALA A 124 32.78 58.25 3.15
CA ALA A 124 33.38 59.42 3.81
C ALA A 124 33.37 60.59 2.82
#